data_AF-A0A9E5R395-F1
#
_entry.id   AF-A0A9E5R395-F1
#
_cell.length_a   1.000
_cell.length_b   1.000
_cell.length_c   1.000
_cell.angle_alpha   90.00
_cell.angle_beta   90.00
_cell.angle_gamma   90.00
#
_symmetry.space_group_name_H-M   'P 1'
#
loop_
_entity.id
_entity.type
_entity.pdbx_description
1 polymer ?
#
loop_
_entity_poly.entity_id
_entity_poly.type
_entity_poly.pdbx_seq_one_letter_code
_entity_poly.pdbx_strand_id
1 'polypeptide(L)'
;MSEGWEFDVQPFFSQLDPRNIGERAAQRVLAILGGKPVKTQKCPVVFDAQVAGELLAYLGAAMTAEAMQKGRSFLQGKLGQDIASDKVTLIDNGRMPRGWGA
;
A
#
# COMPACT_ATOMS: atom_id res chain seq x y z
N MET A 1 -17.99 -16.00 0.77
CA MET A 1 -17.81 -15.48 2.13
C MET A 1 -17.22 -14.09 1.98
N SER A 2 -17.88 -13.05 2.49
CA SER A 2 -17.30 -11.70 2.53
C SER A 2 -16.48 -11.58 3.81
N GLU A 3 -15.17 -11.80 3.69
CA GLU A 3 -14.22 -11.58 4.78
C GLU A 3 -13.60 -10.20 4.61
N GLY A 4 -13.41 -9.52 5.73
CA GLY A 4 -12.81 -8.20 5.80
C GLY A 4 -12.11 -8.10 7.15
N TRP A 5 -10.94 -7.48 7.15
CA TRP A 5 -10.08 -7.37 8.31
C TRP A 5 -9.62 -5.94 8.46
N GLU A 6 -9.17 -5.63 9.66
CA GLU A 6 -8.57 -4.36 9.98
C GLU A 6 -7.45 -4.56 11.00
N PHE A 7 -6.46 -3.68 10.96
CA PHE A 7 -5.38 -3.67 11.92
C PHE A 7 -4.97 -2.24 12.26
N ASP A 8 -4.37 -2.09 13.42
CA ASP A 8 -3.66 -0.89 13.83
C ASP A 8 -2.32 -1.35 14.40
N VAL A 9 -1.30 -0.55 14.17
CA VAL A 9 0.02 -0.78 14.75
C VAL A 9 0.48 0.56 15.29
N GLN A 10 0.99 0.54 16.51
CA GLN A 10 1.39 1.74 17.24
C GLN A 10 2.70 1.49 17.97
N PRO A 11 3.57 2.49 18.11
CA PRO A 11 4.80 2.34 18.88
C PRO A 11 4.56 2.02 20.37
N PHE A 12 3.43 2.50 20.92
CA PHE A 12 3.08 2.31 22.33
C PHE A 12 1.71 1.64 22.46
N PHE A 13 1.61 0.70 23.41
CA PHE A 13 0.37 -0.03 23.67
C PHE A 13 -0.81 0.88 24.01
N SER A 14 -0.56 1.99 24.72
CA SER A 14 -1.60 2.97 25.11
C SER A 14 -2.23 3.73 23.94
N GLN A 15 -1.64 3.65 22.75
CA GLN A 15 -2.16 4.30 21.55
C GLN A 15 -3.07 3.38 20.71
N LEU A 16 -3.10 2.08 21.02
CA LEU A 16 -3.97 1.15 20.33
C LEU A 16 -5.43 1.44 20.70
N ASP A 17 -6.30 1.44 19.68
CA ASP A 17 -7.75 1.55 19.85
C ASP A 17 -8.47 0.31 19.32
N PRO A 18 -8.64 -0.74 20.16
CA PRO A 18 -9.30 -1.98 19.74
C PRO A 18 -10.75 -1.79 19.27
N ARG A 19 -11.45 -0.78 19.80
CA ARG A 19 -12.84 -0.48 19.41
C ARG A 19 -12.87 0.01 17.97
N ASN A 20 -12.02 0.98 17.64
CA ASN A 20 -11.92 1.51 16.28
C ASN A 20 -11.53 0.43 15.26
N ILE A 21 -10.59 -0.46 15.60
CA ILE A 21 -10.22 -1.61 14.76
C ILE A 21 -11.44 -2.49 14.47
N GLY A 22 -12.20 -2.87 15.51
CA GLY A 22 -13.40 -3.69 15.36
C GLY A 22 -14.49 -3.01 14.53
N GLU A 23 -14.72 -1.72 14.74
CA GLU A 23 -15.70 -0.93 14.00
C GLU A 23 -15.34 -0.82 12.51
N ARG A 24 -14.07 -0.52 12.19
CA ARG A 24 -13.57 -0.48 10.81
C ARG A 24 -13.62 -1.84 10.13
N ALA A 25 -13.25 -2.93 10.81
CA ALA A 25 -13.36 -4.28 10.26
C ALA A 25 -14.81 -4.60 9.88
N ALA A 26 -15.77 -4.31 10.76
CA ALA A 26 -17.19 -4.49 10.49
C ALA A 26 -17.65 -3.63 9.30
N GLN A 27 -17.28 -2.35 9.25
CA GLN A 27 -17.60 -1.45 8.15
C GLN A 27 -17.10 -1.98 6.80
N ARG A 28 -15.86 -2.48 6.73
CA ARG A 28 -15.29 -3.05 5.50
C ARG A 28 -16.06 -4.27 5.02
N VAL A 29 -16.42 -5.19 5.92
CA VAL A 29 -17.23 -6.37 5.57
C VAL A 29 -18.61 -5.95 5.06
N LEU A 30 -19.27 -5.03 5.77
CA LEU A 30 -20.60 -4.54 5.40
C LEU A 30 -20.60 -3.82 4.06
N ALA A 31 -19.54 -3.08 3.72
CA ALA A 31 -19.41 -2.36 2.46
C ALA A 31 -19.37 -3.27 1.22
N ILE A 32 -18.96 -4.54 1.39
CA ILE A 32 -18.83 -5.51 0.29
C ILE A 32 -20.13 -6.31 0.10
N LEU A 33 -21.05 -6.26 1.06
CA LEU A 33 -22.33 -6.98 0.97
C LEU A 33 -23.13 -6.56 -0.27
N GLY A 34 -23.57 -7.54 -1.04
CA GLY A 34 -24.32 -7.29 -2.27
C GLY A 34 -23.48 -6.79 -3.44
N GLY A 35 -22.14 -6.82 -3.33
CA GLY A 35 -21.23 -6.55 -4.45
C GLY A 35 -21.54 -7.43 -5.66
N LYS A 36 -21.46 -6.84 -6.86
CA LYS A 36 -21.77 -7.51 -8.13
C LYS A 36 -20.59 -7.36 -9.10
N PRO A 37 -20.37 -8.35 -9.98
CA PRO A 37 -19.40 -8.19 -11.05
C PRO A 37 -19.77 -7.01 -11.94
N VAL A 38 -18.76 -6.23 -12.31
CA VAL A 38 -18.88 -5.17 -13.31
C VAL A 38 -18.48 -5.71 -14.68
N LYS A 39 -19.03 -5.15 -15.76
CA LYS A 39 -18.60 -5.49 -17.13
C LYS A 39 -17.14 -5.06 -17.34
N THR A 40 -16.42 -5.78 -18.19
CA THR A 40 -15.07 -5.40 -18.62
C THR A 40 -15.09 -3.99 -19.21
N GLN A 41 -14.34 -3.08 -18.61
CA GLN A 41 -14.27 -1.68 -19.01
C GLN A 41 -12.93 -1.07 -18.62
N LYS A 42 -12.59 0.06 -19.25
CA LYS A 42 -11.57 0.98 -18.73
C LYS A 42 -12.27 2.02 -17.87
N CYS A 43 -11.88 2.14 -16.61
CA CYS A 43 -12.43 3.15 -15.71
C CYS A 43 -11.33 3.69 -14.77
N PRO A 44 -11.52 4.89 -14.19
CA PRO A 44 -10.67 5.34 -13.09
C PRO A 44 -10.72 4.34 -11.94
N VAL A 45 -9.57 4.12 -11.30
CA VAL A 45 -9.43 3.30 -10.10
C VAL A 45 -8.91 4.18 -8.98
N VAL A 46 -9.57 4.13 -7.84
CA VAL A 46 -9.12 4.79 -6.61
C VAL A 46 -8.64 3.69 -5.67
N PHE A 47 -7.33 3.69 -5.39
CA PHE A 47 -6.74 2.80 -4.40
C PHE A 47 -6.87 3.45 -3.02
N ASP A 48 -7.38 2.70 -2.04
CA ASP A 48 -7.28 3.13 -0.65
C ASP A 48 -5.82 3.09 -0.17
N ALA A 49 -5.55 3.75 0.96
CA ALA A 49 -4.20 3.93 1.47
C ALA A 49 -3.45 2.60 1.70
N GLN A 50 -4.16 1.54 2.10
CA GLN A 50 -3.55 0.23 2.34
C GLN A 50 -3.09 -0.40 1.02
N VAL A 51 -3.97 -0.45 0.03
CA VAL A 51 -3.65 -1.01 -1.30
C VAL A 51 -2.59 -0.18 -2.01
N ALA A 52 -2.63 1.15 -1.86
CA ALA A 52 -1.57 2.02 -2.36
C ALA A 52 -0.20 1.72 -1.72
N GLY A 53 -0.17 1.45 -0.40
CA GLY A 53 1.03 1.02 0.29
C GLY A 53 1.59 -0.32 -0.22
N GLU A 54 0.71 -1.29 -0.48
CA GLU A 54 1.10 -2.59 -1.07
C GLU A 54 1.70 -2.42 -2.47
N LEU A 55 1.11 -1.56 -3.30
CA LEU A 55 1.66 -1.24 -4.62
C LEU A 55 3.08 -0.65 -4.52
N LEU A 56 3.31 0.25 -3.57
CA LEU A 56 4.63 0.82 -3.31
C LEU A 56 5.62 -0.21 -2.78
N ALA A 57 5.18 -1.22 -2.01
CA ALA A 57 6.05 -2.30 -1.55
C ALA A 57 6.62 -3.13 -2.71
N TYR A 58 5.81 -3.41 -3.74
CA TYR A 58 6.29 -4.07 -4.96
C TYR A 58 7.33 -3.24 -5.71
N LEU A 59 7.13 -1.91 -5.75
CA LEU A 59 8.13 -1.00 -6.32
C LEU A 59 9.43 -1.03 -5.50
N GLY A 60 9.32 -1.00 -4.17
CA GLY A 60 10.45 -1.12 -3.24
C GLY A 60 11.29 -2.37 -3.49
N ALA A 61 10.64 -3.53 -3.63
CA ALA A 61 11.33 -4.79 -3.94
C ALA A 61 12.13 -4.73 -5.25
N ALA A 62 11.55 -4.09 -6.28
CA ALA A 62 12.21 -3.90 -7.57
C ALA A 62 13.40 -2.92 -7.50
N MET A 63 13.41 -1.98 -6.55
CA MET A 63 14.49 -0.98 -6.40
C MET A 63 15.73 -1.53 -5.69
N THR A 64 15.69 -2.75 -5.13
CA THR A 64 16.83 -3.33 -4.41
C THR A 64 18.03 -3.61 -5.33
N ALA A 65 19.24 -3.40 -4.82
CA ALA A 65 20.48 -3.73 -5.55
C ALA A 65 20.54 -5.22 -5.93
N GLU A 66 20.04 -6.09 -5.06
CA GLU A 66 19.95 -7.53 -5.35
C GLU A 66 19.03 -7.82 -6.54
N ALA A 67 17.85 -7.19 -6.62
CA ALA A 67 16.93 -7.37 -7.74
C ALA A 67 17.57 -6.90 -9.06
N MET A 68 18.29 -5.77 -9.03
CA MET A 68 19.00 -5.23 -10.19
C MET A 68 20.14 -6.14 -10.65
N GLN A 69 21.05 -6.50 -9.73
CA GLN A 69 22.24 -7.31 -10.04
C GLN A 69 21.87 -8.70 -10.57
N LYS A 70 20.76 -9.28 -10.09
CA LYS A 70 20.25 -10.58 -10.55
C LYS A 70 19.33 -10.48 -11.78
N GLY A 71 19.13 -9.28 -12.35
CA GLY A 71 18.27 -9.07 -13.52
C GLY A 71 16.79 -9.35 -13.26
N ARG A 72 16.34 -9.24 -12.00
CA ARG A 72 14.94 -9.49 -11.58
C ARG A 72 14.12 -8.21 -11.41
N SER A 73 14.71 -7.04 -11.66
CA SER A 73 14.00 -5.76 -11.58
C SER A 73 13.52 -5.29 -12.94
N PHE A 74 12.24 -4.89 -13.03
CA PHE A 74 11.69 -4.22 -14.20
C PHE A 74 12.20 -2.77 -14.35
N LEU A 75 12.92 -2.24 -13.35
CA LEU A 75 13.51 -0.90 -13.34
C LEU A 75 14.95 -0.87 -13.87
N GLN A 76 15.47 -2.00 -14.36
CA GLN A 76 16.81 -2.07 -14.93
C GLN A 76 16.99 -1.03 -16.05
N GLY A 77 18.07 -0.24 -15.97
CA GLY A 77 18.38 0.78 -16.98
C GLY A 77 17.43 1.99 -17.01
N LYS A 78 16.59 2.17 -15.98
CA LYS A 78 15.64 3.29 -15.87
C LYS A 78 16.13 4.45 -15.00
N LEU A 79 17.36 4.39 -14.50
CA LEU A 79 17.94 5.47 -13.70
C LEU A 79 17.98 6.76 -14.53
N GLY A 80 17.44 7.84 -13.95
CA GLY A 80 17.36 9.16 -14.60
C GLY A 80 16.22 9.31 -15.62
N GLN A 81 15.34 8.32 -15.77
CA GLN A 81 14.14 8.40 -16.61
C GLN A 81 12.88 8.62 -15.77
N ASP A 82 11.92 9.33 -16.33
CA ASP A 82 10.58 9.43 -15.75
C ASP A 82 9.85 8.10 -15.96
N ILE A 83 9.51 7.43 -14.85
CA ILE A 83 8.81 6.14 -14.84
C ILE A 83 7.40 6.22 -14.23
N ALA A 84 7.01 7.39 -13.74
CA ALA A 84 5.72 7.67 -13.12
C ALA A 84 5.27 9.10 -13.47
N SER A 85 4.05 9.47 -13.07
CA SER A 85 3.57 10.85 -13.20
C SER A 85 4.43 11.80 -12.36
N ASP A 86 4.63 13.01 -12.89
CA ASP A 86 5.15 14.19 -12.20
C ASP A 86 4.47 14.53 -10.86
N LYS A 87 3.24 14.05 -10.63
CA LYS A 87 2.50 14.19 -9.37
C LYS A 87 2.93 13.20 -8.29
N VAL A 88 3.79 12.23 -8.62
CA VAL A 88 4.24 11.18 -7.70
C VAL A 88 5.68 11.42 -7.31
N THR A 89 5.92 11.52 -6.00
CA THR A 89 7.27 11.57 -5.42
C THR A 89 7.35 10.55 -4.30
N LEU A 90 8.30 9.63 -4.40
CA LEU A 90 8.59 8.64 -3.36
C LEU A 90 9.91 9.00 -2.69
N ILE A 91 9.91 9.11 -1.36
CA ILE A 91 11.06 9.52 -0.56
C ILE A 91 11.35 8.43 0.46
N ASP A 92 12.60 7.97 0.51
CA ASP A 92 13.12 7.15 1.60
C ASP A 92 13.74 8.07 2.66
N ASN A 93 13.19 8.06 3.88
CA ASN A 93 13.62 8.93 4.97
C ASN A 93 13.64 8.17 6.32
N GLY A 94 14.78 7.57 6.64
CA GLY A 94 15.00 6.87 7.91
C GLY A 94 15.03 7.75 9.17
N ARG A 95 14.81 9.07 9.07
CA ARG A 95 14.78 10.00 10.22
C ARG A 95 13.39 10.60 10.45
N MET A 96 12.36 10.02 9.85
CA MET A 96 11.00 10.53 9.96
C MET A 96 10.51 10.44 11.42
N PRO A 97 10.11 11.56 12.06
CA PRO A 97 9.60 11.53 13.42
C PRO A 97 8.36 10.63 13.51
N ARG A 98 8.36 9.67 14.44
CA ARG A 98 7.31 8.64 14.58
C ARG A 98 7.14 7.76 13.31
N GLY A 99 8.13 7.77 12.42
CA GLY A 99 8.22 6.84 11.31
C GLY A 99 8.40 5.43 11.84
N TRP A 100 7.72 4.48 11.22
CA TRP A 100 7.85 3.08 11.62
C TRP A 100 9.14 2.52 11.03
N GLY A 101 9.93 1.84 11.87
CA GLY A 101 11.24 1.30 11.47
C GLY A 101 12.42 2.29 11.58
N ALA A 102 12.20 3.48 12.15
CA ALA A 102 13.26 4.41 12.56
C ALA A 102 13.77 4.12 13.99
#